data_AF-A0A9D5HSN0-F1
#
_entry.id   AF-A0A9D5HSN0-F1
#
_cell.length_a   1.000
_cell.length_b   1.000
_cell.length_c   1.000
_cell.angle_alpha   90.00
_cell.angle_beta   90.00
_cell.angle_gamma   90.00
#
_symmetry.space_group_name_H-M   'P 1'
#
loop_
_entity.id
_entity.type
_entity.pdbx_description
1 polymer ?
#
loop_
_entity_poly.entity_id
_entity_poly.type
_entity_poly.pdbx_seq_one_letter_code
_entity_poly.pdbx_strand_id
1 'polypeptide(L)'
;MEPEVVSSEMALPAVLPFKRVQMSDKYPKGQSRGRHWKHLKQILQAENFPENEPNYLSIESPPSMYPSKKFCDVTGFKAPYVDPRTNLRYASPDVLKCIRVLPNEYVQRYLSLRNAAIVLK
;
A
#
# COMPACT_ATOMS: atom_id res chain seq x y z
N MET A 1 26.71 31.19 9.05
CA MET A 1 26.43 29.77 9.36
C MET A 1 25.23 29.80 10.28
N GLU A 2 24.05 29.49 9.73
CA GLU A 2 22.77 29.43 10.44
C GLU A 2 22.80 28.33 11.53
N PRO A 3 22.07 28.53 12.63
CA PRO A 3 21.07 27.55 13.03
C PRO A 3 19.80 28.25 13.56
N GLU A 4 18.56 27.79 13.47
CA GLU A 4 18.01 26.49 13.10
C GLU A 4 16.50 26.69 12.91
N VAL A 5 15.95 26.04 11.90
CA VAL A 5 14.50 25.89 11.71
C VAL A 5 14.01 24.83 12.69
N VAL A 6 13.55 25.19 13.88
CA VAL A 6 12.84 24.23 14.74
C VAL A 6 11.77 24.95 15.57
N SER A 7 10.55 24.98 15.06
CA SER A 7 9.39 24.52 15.84
C SER A 7 8.14 24.57 14.94
N SER A 8 7.96 23.54 14.12
CA SER A 8 6.60 23.21 13.71
C SER A 8 5.96 22.53 14.91
N GLU A 9 5.34 23.31 15.79
CA GLU A 9 4.47 22.79 16.84
C GLU A 9 3.25 22.15 16.16
N MET A 10 3.41 20.90 15.73
CA MET A 10 2.26 20.01 15.63
C MET A 10 1.73 19.85 17.05
N ALA A 11 0.70 20.63 17.38
CA ALA A 11 -0.07 20.49 18.61
C ALA A 11 -0.83 19.16 18.58
N LEU A 12 -0.08 18.06 18.71
CA LEU A 12 -0.68 16.76 18.98
C LEU A 12 -1.18 16.80 20.43
N PRO A 13 -2.46 16.47 20.68
CA PRO A 13 -2.96 16.45 22.03
C PRO A 13 -2.18 15.40 22.84
N ALA A 14 -1.85 15.73 24.10
CA ALA A 14 -1.07 14.88 25.00
C ALA A 14 -1.70 13.48 25.20
N VAL A 15 -3.00 13.36 24.94
CA VAL A 15 -3.76 12.12 24.90
C VAL A 15 -4.53 12.07 23.59
N LEU A 16 -4.27 11.04 22.79
CA LEU A 16 -5.04 10.78 21.58
C LEU A 16 -6.33 10.06 21.98
N PRO A 17 -7.51 10.47 21.48
CA PRO A 17 -8.80 9.93 21.91
C PRO A 17 -8.95 8.42 21.63
N PHE A 18 -8.22 7.90 20.64
CA PHE A 18 -8.18 6.47 20.29
C PHE A 18 -7.15 5.67 21.09
N LYS A 19 -6.29 6.32 21.89
CA LYS A 19 -5.25 5.67 22.67
C LYS A 19 -5.66 5.63 24.13
N ARG A 20 -6.15 4.47 24.58
CA ARG A 20 -6.47 4.27 26.00
C ARG A 20 -5.21 4.52 26.83
N VAL A 21 -5.30 5.45 27.77
CA VAL A 21 -4.24 5.81 28.72
C VAL A 21 -4.09 4.71 29.77
N GLN A 22 -3.94 3.45 29.36
CA GLN A 22 -3.56 2.36 30.27
C GLN A 22 -2.10 2.50 30.73
N MET A 23 -1.34 3.44 30.16
CA MET A 23 0.09 3.61 30.39
C MET A 23 0.49 4.88 31.17
N SER A 24 -0.39 5.85 31.50
CA SER A 24 0.03 6.95 32.40
C SER A 24 -0.04 6.54 33.86
N ASP A 25 -1.10 5.82 34.25
CA ASP A 25 -1.44 5.65 35.68
C ASP A 25 -0.83 4.39 36.31
N LYS A 26 -0.26 3.49 35.50
CA LYS A 26 0.37 2.25 35.99
C LYS A 26 1.88 2.35 36.21
N TYR A 27 2.48 3.54 36.09
CA TYR A 27 3.92 3.71 36.22
C TYR A 27 4.26 4.59 37.44
N PRO A 28 4.56 3.99 38.61
CA PRO A 28 5.23 4.73 39.66
C PRO A 28 6.58 5.20 39.10
N LYS A 29 6.80 6.52 39.10
CA LYS A 29 8.08 7.10 38.69
C LYS A 29 9.19 6.51 39.58
N GLY A 30 9.98 5.57 39.03
CA GLY A 30 11.10 5.00 39.77
C GLY A 30 11.57 3.59 39.40
N GLN A 31 10.82 2.79 38.63
CA GLN A 31 11.27 1.42 38.29
C GLN A 31 11.79 1.32 36.85
N SER A 32 13.13 1.37 36.72
CA SER A 32 13.89 1.00 35.51
C SER A 32 13.87 -0.51 35.25
N ARG A 33 12.71 -1.17 35.31
CA ARG A 33 12.62 -2.53 34.77
C ARG A 33 12.53 -2.40 33.25
N GLY A 34 13.53 -2.97 32.58
CA GLY A 34 13.84 -2.75 31.16
C GLY A 34 12.60 -2.59 30.30
N ARG A 35 12.56 -1.49 29.55
CA ARG A 35 11.48 -1.18 28.61
C ARG A 35 11.37 -2.31 27.60
N HIS A 36 10.48 -3.26 27.85
CA HIS A 36 10.17 -4.28 26.86
C HIS A 36 9.20 -3.65 25.85
N TRP A 37 9.72 -3.40 24.65
CA TRP A 37 8.91 -2.99 23.51
C TRP A 37 8.01 -4.17 23.14
N LYS A 38 6.70 -4.01 23.29
CA LYS A 38 5.74 -5.02 22.86
C LYS A 38 5.74 -5.07 21.34
N HIS A 39 5.74 -6.27 20.78
CA HIS A 39 5.59 -6.43 19.33
C HIS A 39 4.15 -6.08 18.92
N LEU A 40 3.94 -5.62 17.68
CA LEU A 40 2.61 -5.20 17.17
C LEU A 40 1.51 -6.23 17.47
N LYS A 41 1.82 -7.52 17.29
CA LYS A 41 0.91 -8.64 17.61
C LYS A 41 0.42 -8.64 19.06
N GLN A 42 1.31 -8.34 20.02
CA GLN A 42 0.95 -8.28 21.44
C GLN A 42 0.14 -7.02 21.77
N ILE A 43 0.36 -5.92 21.04
CA ILE A 43 -0.40 -4.67 21.20
C ILE A 43 -1.84 -4.91 20.72
N LEU A 44 -2.00 -5.47 19.52
CA LEU A 44 -3.31 -5.82 18.94
C LEU A 44 -4.13 -6.78 19.81
N GLN A 45 -3.49 -7.77 20.46
CA GLN A 45 -4.18 -8.70 21.36
C GLN A 45 -4.61 -8.04 22.68
N ALA A 46 -3.91 -7.00 23.13
CA ALA A 46 -4.19 -6.32 24.39
C ALA A 46 -5.20 -5.17 24.24
N GLU A 47 -5.33 -4.61 23.03
CA GLU A 47 -6.26 -3.53 22.73
C GLU A 47 -7.63 -4.11 22.32
N ASN A 48 -8.61 -3.95 23.21
CA ASN A 48 -10.00 -4.34 22.95
C ASN A 48 -10.71 -3.14 22.32
N PHE A 49 -10.59 -3.02 21.00
CA PHE A 49 -11.10 -1.89 20.24
C PHE A 49 -12.60 -2.06 19.92
N PRO A 50 -13.40 -0.97 19.98
CA PRO A 50 -14.79 -1.01 19.54
C PRO A 50 -14.86 -1.23 18.01
N GLU A 51 -15.84 -2.02 17.55
CA GLU A 51 -15.96 -2.44 16.15
C GLU A 51 -16.11 -1.29 15.13
N ASN A 52 -16.62 -0.14 15.58
CA ASN A 52 -16.90 1.02 14.74
C ASN A 52 -15.74 2.03 14.66
N GLU A 53 -14.60 1.76 15.27
CA GLU A 53 -13.42 2.63 15.18
C GLU A 53 -12.34 2.04 14.26
N PRO A 54 -11.66 2.89 13.47
CA PRO A 54 -10.56 2.44 12.62
C PRO A 54 -9.39 1.97 13.49
N ASN A 55 -8.98 0.70 13.30
CA ASN A 55 -7.89 0.05 14.00
C ASN A 55 -6.71 -0.18 13.05
N TYR A 56 -5.54 -0.49 13.62
CA TYR A 56 -4.35 -0.88 12.85
C TYR A 56 -4.58 -2.05 11.87
N LEU A 57 -5.60 -2.89 12.11
CA LEU A 57 -5.99 -3.98 11.22
C LEU A 57 -6.96 -3.56 10.10
N SER A 58 -7.66 -2.43 10.28
CA SER A 58 -8.69 -1.93 9.35
C SER A 58 -8.30 -0.61 8.68
N ILE A 59 -7.03 -0.17 8.79
CA ILE A 59 -6.52 1.02 8.10
C ILE A 59 -6.39 0.84 6.58
N GLU A 60 -6.59 -0.37 6.05
CA GLU A 60 -6.51 -0.61 4.61
C GLU A 60 -7.58 0.20 3.88
N SER A 61 -7.16 0.91 2.83
CA SER A 61 -8.08 1.73 2.04
C SER A 61 -9.08 0.84 1.28
N PRO A 62 -10.35 1.27 1.15
CA PRO A 62 -11.30 0.58 0.31
C PRO A 62 -10.83 0.56 -1.15
N PRO A 63 -11.29 -0.40 -1.97
CA PRO A 63 -10.94 -0.45 -3.38
C PRO A 63 -11.42 0.80 -4.13
N SER A 64 -10.72 1.16 -5.21
CA SER A 64 -11.09 2.30 -6.06
C SER A 64 -12.48 2.11 -6.65
N MET A 65 -13.35 3.12 -6.47
CA MET A 65 -14.67 3.18 -7.12
C MET A 65 -14.57 3.55 -8.62
N TYR A 66 -13.49 4.20 -9.04
CA TYR A 66 -13.31 4.64 -10.42
C TYR A 66 -12.70 3.54 -11.29
N PRO A 67 -13.14 3.42 -12.56
CA PRO A 67 -12.57 2.44 -13.48
C PRO A 67 -11.10 2.77 -13.78
N SER A 68 -10.27 1.73 -13.84
CA SER A 68 -8.85 1.88 -14.13
C SER A 68 -8.61 2.37 -15.56
N LYS A 69 -7.70 3.34 -15.72
CA LYS A 69 -7.25 3.80 -17.04
C LYS A 69 -6.41 2.70 -17.70
N LYS A 70 -6.66 2.45 -18.98
CA LYS A 70 -5.94 1.44 -19.77
C LYS A 70 -4.82 2.10 -20.57
N PHE A 71 -3.59 1.67 -20.31
CA PHE A 71 -2.40 2.09 -21.03
C PHE A 71 -1.80 0.90 -21.77
N CYS A 72 -1.04 1.20 -22.82
CA CYS A 72 -0.31 0.23 -23.62
C CYS A 72 0.84 -0.34 -22.80
N ASP A 73 0.95 -1.66 -22.76
CA ASP A 73 1.95 -2.34 -21.93
C ASP A 73 3.40 -2.16 -22.49
N VAL A 74 3.55 -1.71 -23.74
CA VAL A 74 4.84 -1.49 -24.42
C VAL A 74 5.24 -0.01 -24.42
N THR A 75 4.33 0.89 -24.80
CA THR A 75 4.65 2.32 -25.04
C THR A 75 4.13 3.26 -23.96
N GLY A 76 3.22 2.83 -23.09
CA GLY A 76 2.62 3.67 -22.05
C GLY A 76 1.54 4.66 -22.52
N PHE A 77 1.26 4.75 -23.82
CA PHE A 77 0.14 5.58 -24.32
C PHE A 77 -1.23 4.98 -23.94
N LYS A 78 -2.29 5.80 -23.95
CA LYS A 78 -3.66 5.32 -23.72
C LYS A 78 -4.01 4.25 -24.75
N ALA A 79 -4.37 3.05 -24.28
CA ALA A 79 -4.66 1.90 -25.12
C ALA A 79 -6.17 1.60 -25.16
N PRO A 80 -6.84 1.83 -26.29
CA PRO A 80 -8.25 1.47 -26.45
C PRO A 80 -8.45 -0.03 -26.74
N TYR A 81 -7.42 -0.75 -27.18
CA TYR A 81 -7.54 -2.13 -27.66
C TYR A 81 -6.68 -3.13 -26.88
N VAL A 82 -7.08 -4.41 -26.97
CA VAL A 82 -6.41 -5.56 -26.34
C VAL A 82 -6.30 -6.67 -27.37
N ASP A 83 -5.13 -7.34 -27.42
CA ASP A 83 -4.93 -8.50 -28.27
C ASP A 83 -5.52 -9.76 -27.61
N PRO A 84 -6.45 -10.50 -28.24
CA PRO A 84 -7.08 -11.68 -27.63
C PRO A 84 -6.11 -12.86 -27.44
N ARG A 85 -5.00 -12.89 -28.18
CA ARG A 85 -4.01 -13.98 -28.09
C ARG A 85 -3.07 -13.80 -26.90
N THR A 86 -2.58 -12.59 -26.68
CA THR A 86 -1.57 -12.28 -25.64
C THR A 86 -2.12 -11.53 -24.43
N ASN A 87 -3.36 -11.01 -24.48
CA ASN A 87 -3.96 -10.12 -23.48
C ASN A 87 -3.17 -8.82 -23.20
N LEU A 88 -2.27 -8.45 -24.12
CA LEU A 88 -1.55 -7.19 -24.07
C LEU A 88 -2.39 -6.05 -24.65
N ARG A 89 -2.29 -4.89 -24.02
CA ARG A 89 -2.96 -3.64 -24.40
C ARG A 89 -2.10 -2.89 -25.41
N TYR A 90 -2.71 -2.40 -26.49
CA TYR A 90 -2.00 -1.65 -27.53
C TYR A 90 -2.76 -0.39 -27.97
N ALA A 91 -2.00 0.61 -28.44
CA ALA A 91 -2.53 1.89 -28.90
C ALA A 91 -2.55 2.04 -30.43
N SER A 92 -1.55 1.47 -31.12
CA SER A 92 -1.37 1.58 -32.57
C SER A 92 -1.23 0.19 -33.22
N PRO A 93 -1.64 0.02 -34.50
CA PRO A 93 -1.43 -1.21 -35.26
C PRO A 93 0.04 -1.63 -35.37
N ASP A 94 0.99 -0.69 -35.32
CA ASP A 94 2.42 -1.04 -35.40
C ASP A 94 2.90 -1.73 -34.12
N VAL A 95 2.38 -1.31 -32.97
CA VAL A 95 2.64 -1.99 -31.69
C VAL A 95 2.05 -3.40 -31.70
N LEU A 96 0.87 -3.59 -32.31
CA LEU A 96 0.27 -4.92 -32.45
C LEU A 96 1.15 -5.85 -33.30
N LYS A 97 1.77 -5.36 -34.39
CA LYS A 97 2.72 -6.14 -35.18
C LYS A 97 3.91 -6.58 -34.33
N CYS A 98 4.49 -5.67 -33.53
CA CYS A 98 5.57 -5.99 -32.61
C CYS A 98 5.15 -7.05 -31.58
N ILE A 99 3.99 -6.87 -30.93
CA ILE A 99 3.44 -7.83 -29.96
C ILE A 99 3.29 -9.23 -30.56
N ARG A 100 2.91 -9.33 -31.83
CA ARG A 100 2.70 -10.64 -32.48
C ARG A 100 3.98 -11.42 -32.76
N VAL A 101 5.11 -10.74 -32.82
CA VAL A 101 6.45 -11.32 -33.03
C VAL A 101 7.13 -11.64 -31.68
N LEU A 102 6.65 -11.06 -30.58
CA LEU A 102 7.23 -11.26 -29.25
C LEU A 102 7.12 -12.74 -28.80
N PRO A 103 8.20 -13.31 -28.22
CA PRO A 103 8.12 -14.60 -27.55
C PRO A 103 7.20 -14.56 -26.33
N ASN A 104 6.57 -15.70 -26.01
CA ASN A 104 5.64 -15.82 -24.88
C ASN A 104 6.27 -15.44 -23.52
N GLU A 105 7.57 -15.66 -23.36
CA GLU A 105 8.29 -15.27 -22.14
C GLU A 105 8.22 -13.75 -21.89
N TYR A 106 8.44 -12.95 -22.94
CA TYR A 106 8.33 -11.49 -22.84
C TYR A 106 6.89 -11.06 -22.58
N VAL A 107 5.91 -11.72 -23.23
CA VAL A 107 4.48 -11.46 -22.98
C VAL A 107 4.15 -11.64 -21.50
N GLN A 108 4.60 -12.73 -20.87
CA GLN A 108 4.39 -12.96 -19.44
C GLN A 108 5.09 -11.92 -18.57
N ARG A 109 6.30 -11.50 -18.94
CA ARG A 109 7.00 -10.39 -18.24
C ARG A 109 6.19 -9.09 -18.31
N TYR A 110 5.68 -8.70 -19.48
CA TYR A 110 4.83 -7.51 -19.60
C TYR A 110 3.52 -7.63 -18.81
N LEU A 111 2.88 -8.81 -18.84
CA LEU A 111 1.68 -9.05 -18.04
C LEU A 111 1.97 -9.01 -16.53
N SER A 112 3.14 -9.46 -16.09
CA SER A 112 3.55 -9.46 -14.68
C SER A 112 3.67 -8.05 -14.10
N LEU A 113 4.12 -7.07 -14.91
CA LEU A 113 4.21 -5.67 -14.49
C LEU A 113 2.83 -5.08 -14.14
N ARG A 114 1.77 -5.58 -14.78
CA ARG A 114 0.37 -5.19 -14.52
C ARG A 114 -0.32 -6.09 -13.48
N ASN A 115 0.40 -7.03 -12.86
CA ASN A 115 -0.16 -8.10 -12.03
C ASN A 115 -1.26 -8.91 -12.76
N ALA A 116 -1.08 -9.14 -14.06
CA ALA A 116 -2.01 -9.90 -14.92
C ALA A 116 -1.39 -11.19 -15.49
N ALA A 117 -0.20 -11.58 -15.03
CA ALA A 117 0.47 -12.81 -15.45
C ALA A 117 -0.27 -14.04 -14.91
N ILE A 118 -0.42 -15.05 -15.76
CA ILE A 118 -1.03 -16.33 -15.37
C ILE A 118 0.08 -17.24 -14.88
N VAL A 119 0.22 -17.35 -13.56
CA VAL A 119 1.14 -18.31 -12.94
C VAL A 119 0.35 -19.58 -12.65
N LEU A 120 0.59 -20.64 -13.43
CA LEU A 120 0.09 -21.97 -13.11
C LEU A 120 0.94 -22.52 -11.96
N LYS A 121 0.30 -22.88 -10.85
CA LYS A 121 0.93 -23.43 -9.64
C LYS A 121 0.50 -24.87 -9.42
#